data_AF-A0A2D9B4C8-F1
#
_entry.id   AF-A0A2D9B4C8-F1
#
_cell.length_a   1.000
_cell.length_b   1.000
_cell.length_c   1.000
_cell.angle_alpha   90.00
_cell.angle_beta   90.00
_cell.angle_gamma   90.00
#
_symmetry.space_group_name_H-M   'P 1'
#
loop_
_entity.id
_entity.type
_entity.pdbx_description
1 polymer ?
#
loop_
_entity_poly.entity_id
_entity_poly.type
_entity_poly.pdbx_seq_one_letter_code
_entity_poly.pdbx_strand_id
1 'polypeptide(L)'
;MLLLLQSTSLGMSDLLKLDDLIAHAKYHSETYGDSLLVFLSKHYGELKKEHLEHGHENPNDHEQLPFHHHSCSHHSGPIFVVDGFQVALDKFVSERSQTRQFYYVEPSSATYLEGIFQPPKHA
;
A
#
# COMPACT_ATOMS: atom_id res chain seq x y z
N MET A 1 1.58 17.97 -0.79
CA MET A 1 2.19 17.19 0.31
C MET A 1 1.40 15.92 0.63
N LEU A 2 0.09 15.99 0.84
CA LEU A 2 -0.72 14.80 1.20
C LEU A 2 -0.58 13.64 0.21
N LEU A 3 -0.66 13.89 -1.11
CA LEU A 3 -0.55 12.84 -2.15
C LEU A 3 0.77 12.05 -2.14
N LEU A 4 1.88 12.69 -1.73
CA LEU A 4 3.20 12.03 -1.68
C LEU A 4 3.34 11.09 -0.46
N LEU A 5 2.65 11.39 0.64
CA LEU A 5 2.66 10.52 1.82
C LEU A 5 1.82 9.25 1.60
N GLN A 6 0.84 9.30 0.67
CA GLN A 6 0.01 8.14 0.35
C GLN A 6 0.79 7.08 -0.44
N SER A 7 1.77 7.48 -1.26
CA SER A 7 2.60 6.52 -2.02
C SER A 7 3.57 5.72 -1.15
N THR A 8 3.91 6.23 0.04
CA THR A 8 4.86 5.59 0.96
C THR A 8 4.18 4.68 1.99
N SER A 9 2.85 4.51 1.93
CA SER A 9 2.07 3.72 2.89
C SER A 9 2.36 4.08 4.37
N LEU A 10 2.68 5.35 4.65
CA LEU A 10 2.97 5.83 6.00
C LEU A 10 1.66 6.00 6.76
N GLY A 11 1.46 5.21 7.81
CA GLY A 11 0.34 5.33 8.72
C GLY A 11 0.60 6.36 9.82
N MET A 12 -0.46 6.88 10.43
CA MET A 12 -0.32 7.73 11.61
C MET A 12 0.32 6.97 12.79
N SER A 13 0.07 5.66 12.88
CA SER A 13 0.71 4.76 13.84
C SER A 13 2.22 4.71 13.69
N ASP A 14 2.76 4.89 12.47
CA ASP A 14 4.20 4.91 12.25
C ASP A 14 4.86 6.15 12.81
N LEU A 15 4.21 7.30 12.62
CA LEU A 15 4.70 8.58 13.11
C LEU A 15 4.79 8.59 14.63
N LEU A 16 3.81 7.96 15.31
CA LEU A 16 3.79 7.84 16.77
C LEU A 16 4.92 6.95 17.31
N LYS A 17 5.45 6.03 16.50
CA LYS A 17 6.50 5.07 16.88
C LYS A 17 7.90 5.52 16.45
N LEU A 18 8.05 6.74 15.93
CA LEU A 18 9.34 7.22 15.45
C LEU A 18 10.35 7.41 16.60
N ASP A 19 9.88 7.80 17.78
CA ASP A 19 10.72 7.91 18.98
C ASP A 19 11.27 6.55 19.41
N ASP A 20 10.44 5.51 19.37
CA ASP A 20 10.84 4.12 19.66
C ASP A 20 11.90 3.63 18.66
N LEU A 21 11.74 3.95 17.37
CA LEU A 21 12.72 3.63 16.34
C LEU A 21 14.09 4.26 16.62
N ILE A 22 14.11 5.53 17.02
CA ILE A 22 15.36 6.25 17.34
C ILE A 22 15.99 5.67 18.60
N ALA A 23 15.20 5.36 19.63
CA ALA A 23 15.69 4.73 20.86
C ALA A 23 16.30 3.35 20.59
N HIS A 24 15.65 2.52 19.77
CA HIS A 24 16.13 1.20 19.40
C HIS A 24 17.43 1.28 18.58
N ALA A 25 17.50 2.19 17.60
CA ALA A 25 18.72 2.42 16.82
C ALA A 25 19.89 2.84 17.71
N LYS A 26 19.64 3.67 18.72
CA LYS A 26 20.66 4.07 19.71
C LYS A 26 21.11 2.89 20.56
N TYR A 27 20.19 2.08 21.05
CA TYR A 27 20.51 0.86 21.80
C TYR A 27 21.40 -0.09 20.97
N HIS A 28 21.09 -0.28 19.69
CA HIS A 28 21.91 -1.08 18.78
C HIS A 28 23.31 -0.50 18.58
N SER A 29 23.42 0.82 18.49
CA SER A 29 24.71 1.50 18.37
C SER A 29 25.56 1.34 19.63
N GLU A 30 24.96 1.46 20.82
CA GLU A 30 25.66 1.34 22.10
C GLU A 30 26.00 -0.10 22.47
N THR A 31 25.11 -1.05 22.16
CA THR A 31 25.25 -2.46 22.59
C THR A 31 26.01 -3.32 21.58
N TYR A 32 25.72 -3.14 20.28
CA TYR A 32 26.25 -3.98 19.20
C TYR A 32 27.22 -3.24 18.28
N GLY A 33 27.39 -1.92 18.46
CA GLY A 33 28.26 -1.11 17.60
C GLY A 33 27.69 -0.88 16.20
N ASP A 34 26.38 -1.09 16.02
CA ASP A 34 25.74 -0.90 14.72
C ASP A 34 25.73 0.58 14.31
N SER A 35 25.99 0.81 13.02
CA SER A 35 25.66 2.10 12.40
C SER A 35 24.17 2.16 12.06
N LEU A 36 23.63 3.37 11.88
CA LEU A 36 22.24 3.57 11.47
C LEU A 36 21.89 2.76 10.19
N LEU A 37 22.80 2.71 9.22
CA LEU A 37 22.60 1.96 7.96
C LEU A 37 22.51 0.45 8.20
N VAL A 38 23.37 -0.09 9.06
CA VAL A 38 23.35 -1.52 9.42
C VAL A 38 22.08 -1.85 10.18
N PHE A 39 21.68 -1.00 11.13
CA PHE A 39 20.40 -1.13 11.84
C PHE A 39 19.22 -1.17 10.86
N LEU A 40 19.13 -0.20 9.94
CA LEU A 40 18.07 -0.18 8.93
C LEU A 40 18.07 -1.44 8.06
N SER A 41 19.26 -1.95 7.70
CA SER A 41 19.38 -3.19 6.94
C SER A 41 18.90 -4.42 7.74
N LYS A 42 19.19 -4.48 9.04
CA LYS A 42 18.76 -5.55 9.96
C LYS A 42 17.26 -5.54 10.25
N HIS A 43 16.55 -4.42 10.15
CA HIS A 43 15.10 -4.36 10.42
C HIS A 43 14.22 -4.22 9.18
N TYR A 44 14.75 -3.63 8.09
CA TYR A 44 13.98 -3.28 6.88
C TYR A 44 14.67 -3.67 5.57
N GLY A 45 15.88 -4.25 5.60
CA GLY A 45 16.68 -4.53 4.41
C GLY A 45 17.15 -5.98 4.30
N GLU A 46 18.30 -6.16 3.65
CA GLU A 46 18.84 -7.47 3.28
C GLU A 46 19.19 -8.34 4.49
N LEU A 47 19.63 -7.73 5.59
CA LEU A 47 20.07 -8.44 6.80
C LEU A 47 18.90 -8.84 7.71
N LYS A 48 17.65 -8.49 7.35
CA LYS A 48 16.48 -8.76 8.19
C LYS A 48 16.28 -10.22 8.55
N LYS A 49 16.42 -11.11 7.55
CA LYS A 49 16.20 -12.53 7.78
C LYS A 49 17.23 -13.12 8.73
N GLU A 50 18.51 -12.80 8.52
CA GLU A 50 19.61 -13.24 9.38
C GLU A 50 19.45 -12.68 10.81
N HIS A 51 19.06 -11.41 10.92
CA HIS A 51 18.82 -10.77 12.21
C HIS A 51 17.66 -11.41 12.98
N LEU A 52 16.60 -11.87 12.31
CA LEU A 52 15.49 -12.59 12.95
C LEU A 52 15.87 -14.02 13.38
N GLU A 53 16.70 -14.72 12.60
CA GLU A 53 17.09 -16.12 12.87
C GLU A 53 18.22 -16.24 13.90
N HIS A 54 19.10 -15.23 13.98
CA HIS A 54 20.33 -15.27 14.77
C HIS A 54 20.50 -14.06 15.71
N GLY A 55 19.51 -13.17 15.78
CA GLY A 55 19.53 -12.00 16.64
C GLY A 55 19.56 -12.37 18.13
N HIS A 56 20.25 -11.54 18.91
CA HIS A 56 20.28 -11.64 20.37
C HIS A 56 19.04 -11.02 21.04
N GLU A 57 18.19 -10.35 20.26
CA GLU A 57 17.01 -9.63 20.75
C GLU A 57 15.79 -10.56 20.83
N ASN A 58 14.87 -10.21 21.72
CA ASN A 58 13.63 -10.95 21.85
C ASN A 58 12.75 -10.65 20.62
N PRO A 59 12.17 -11.67 19.94
CA PRO A 59 11.34 -11.45 18.76
C PRO A 59 10.19 -10.45 18.98
N ASN A 60 9.67 -10.38 20.21
CA ASN A 60 8.60 -9.46 20.59
C ASN A 60 9.03 -7.99 20.62
N ASP A 61 10.32 -7.69 20.81
CA ASP A 61 10.83 -6.32 20.82
C ASP A 61 10.91 -5.75 19.39
N HIS A 62 11.07 -6.61 18.38
CA HIS A 62 11.04 -6.22 16.97
C HIS A 62 9.66 -5.82 16.46
N GLU A 63 8.57 -6.31 17.07
CA GLU A 63 7.19 -6.06 16.63
C GLU A 63 6.70 -4.63 16.92
N GLN A 64 7.42 -3.87 17.75
CA GLN A 64 6.99 -2.54 18.15
C GLN A 64 7.43 -1.44 17.17
N LEU A 65 8.41 -1.70 16.31
CA LEU A 65 8.94 -0.72 15.37
C LEU A 65 7.94 -0.33 14.25
N PRO A 66 7.99 0.90 13.72
CA PRO A 66 7.11 1.35 12.63
C PRO A 66 7.35 0.57 11.31
N PHE A 67 6.43 0.72 10.36
CA PHE A 67 6.52 0.21 8.98
C PHE A 67 6.46 -1.33 8.82
N HIS A 68 5.91 -2.03 9.80
CA HIS A 68 5.76 -3.50 9.78
C HIS A 68 4.41 -4.00 9.29
N HIS A 69 3.45 -3.12 8.96
CA HIS A 69 2.15 -3.54 8.46
C HIS A 69 2.30 -4.14 7.06
N HIS A 70 1.87 -5.40 6.92
CA HIS A 70 1.78 -6.07 5.63
C HIS A 70 0.85 -5.26 4.71
N SER A 71 1.35 -4.87 3.54
CA SER A 71 0.61 -4.17 2.48
C SER A 71 -0.58 -4.97 1.91
N CYS A 72 -0.99 -6.07 2.54
CA CYS A 72 -2.19 -6.85 2.21
C CYS A 72 -3.50 -6.14 2.61
N SER A 73 -3.44 -5.03 3.34
CA SER A 73 -4.56 -4.09 3.32
C SER A 73 -4.54 -3.38 1.97
N HIS A 74 -5.31 -3.94 1.04
CA HIS A 74 -5.90 -3.26 -0.12
C HIS A 74 -5.93 -1.76 0.08
N HIS A 75 -5.45 -0.99 -0.91
CA HIS A 75 -5.45 0.46 -1.00
C HIS A 75 -6.80 1.11 -0.67
N SER A 76 -7.22 1.02 0.57
CA SER A 76 -8.26 1.82 1.18
C SER A 76 -7.53 3.07 1.58
N GLY A 77 -7.38 3.97 0.61
CA GLY A 77 -7.08 5.36 0.93
C GLY A 77 -8.03 5.83 2.04
N PRO A 78 -7.61 6.76 2.90
CA PRO A 78 -8.45 7.25 3.98
C PRO A 78 -9.82 7.65 3.41
N ILE A 79 -10.88 6.94 3.83
CA ILE A 79 -12.26 7.28 3.47
C ILE A 79 -12.65 8.44 4.38
N PHE A 80 -12.56 9.65 3.85
CA PHE A 80 -13.08 10.82 4.52
C PHE A 80 -14.59 10.87 4.30
N VAL A 81 -15.36 10.59 5.35
CA VAL A 81 -16.80 10.90 5.36
C VAL A 81 -16.92 12.35 5.84
N VAL A 82 -17.21 13.26 4.91
CA VAL A 82 -17.55 14.64 5.26
C VAL A 82 -18.99 14.63 5.76
N ASP A 83 -19.16 14.65 7.08
CA ASP A 83 -20.47 14.80 7.70
C ASP A 83 -21.04 16.19 7.33
N GLY A 84 -22.26 16.21 6.79
CA GLY A 84 -22.95 17.44 6.38
C GLY A 84 -22.89 17.84 4.91
N PHE A 85 -22.20 17.10 4.02
CA PHE A 85 -22.28 17.38 2.58
C PHE A 85 -23.53 16.74 1.96
N GLN A 86 -24.67 17.45 2.02
CA GLN A 86 -25.85 17.06 1.25
C GLN A 86 -25.62 17.36 -0.23
N VAL A 87 -25.10 16.38 -0.96
CA VAL A 87 -25.13 16.44 -2.43
C VAL A 87 -26.58 16.23 -2.85
N ALA A 88 -27.22 17.31 -3.31
CA ALA A 88 -28.41 17.17 -4.15
C ALA A 88 -27.95 16.48 -5.45
N LEU A 89 -28.03 15.15 -5.47
CA LEU A 89 -27.90 14.39 -6.71
C LEU A 89 -29.17 14.66 -7.51
N ASP A 90 -29.13 15.72 -8.32
CA ASP A 90 -30.08 15.85 -9.40
C ASP A 90 -30.06 14.54 -10.19
N LYS A 91 -31.24 13.93 -10.34
CA LYS A 91 -31.37 12.68 -11.10
C LYS A 91 -30.69 12.89 -12.43
N PHE A 92 -29.63 12.12 -12.68
CA PHE A 92 -28.95 12.13 -13.95
C PHE A 92 -29.99 11.75 -15.01
N VAL A 93 -30.45 12.73 -15.78
CA VAL A 93 -31.23 12.44 -16.98
C VAL A 93 -30.23 11.79 -17.91
N SER A 94 -30.30 10.47 -18.02
CA SER A 94 -29.60 9.74 -19.06
C SER A 94 -30.23 10.20 -20.38
N GLU A 95 -29.61 11.21 -20.99
CA GLU A 95 -29.81 11.41 -22.42
C GLU A 95 -29.24 10.16 -23.09
N ARG A 96 -30.14 9.24 -23.41
CA ARG A 96 -29.84 8.07 -24.21
C ARG A 96 -29.49 8.59 -25.60
N SER A 97 -28.23 8.98 -25.80
CA SER A 97 -27.69 9.24 -27.12
C SER A 97 -27.81 7.94 -27.90
N GLN A 98 -28.79 7.87 -28.80
CA GLN A 98 -29.12 6.67 -29.56
C GLN A 98 -28.11 6.37 -30.67
N THR A 99 -27.06 7.17 -30.83
CA THR A 99 -25.99 6.87 -31.78
C THR A 99 -24.87 6.14 -31.05
N ARG A 100 -24.87 4.80 -31.15
CA ARG A 100 -23.74 3.96 -30.71
C ARG A 100 -22.52 4.33 -31.57
N GLN A 101 -21.64 5.18 -31.04
CA GLN A 101 -20.40 5.60 -31.74
C GLN A 101 -19.27 4.57 -31.63
N PHE A 102 -19.48 3.50 -30.86
CA PHE A 102 -18.49 2.47 -30.61
C PHE A 102 -19.09 1.11 -30.95
N TYR A 103 -18.31 0.29 -31.68
CA TYR A 103 -18.64 -1.08 -32.02
C TYR A 103 -17.42 -1.97 -31.81
N TYR A 104 -17.68 -3.22 -31.45
CA TYR A 104 -16.63 -4.21 -31.25
C TYR A 104 -16.01 -4.59 -32.61
N VAL A 105 -14.68 -4.60 -32.67
CA VAL A 105 -13.91 -5.07 -33.84
C VAL A 105 -13.12 -6.29 -33.42
N GLU A 106 -13.39 -7.42 -34.07
CA GLU A 106 -12.70 -8.67 -33.78
C GLU A 106 -11.30 -8.67 -34.41
N PRO A 107 -10.22 -8.97 -33.65
CA PRO A 107 -8.87 -9.02 -34.19
C PRO A 107 -8.70 -10.23 -35.13
N SER A 108 -7.94 -10.08 -36.22
CA SER A 108 -7.76 -11.12 -37.24
C SER A 108 -6.84 -12.27 -36.84
N SER A 109 -6.03 -12.10 -35.78
CA SER A 109 -5.10 -13.10 -35.26
C SER A 109 -5.48 -13.46 -33.82
N ALA A 110 -6.26 -14.52 -33.66
CA ALA A 110 -7.07 -14.64 -32.45
C ALA A 110 -7.28 -16.09 -31.99
N THR A 111 -6.17 -16.79 -31.72
CA THR A 111 -6.17 -18.13 -31.13
C THR A 111 -6.70 -18.17 -29.69
N TYR A 112 -6.92 -17.01 -29.06
CA TYR A 112 -7.32 -16.86 -27.65
C TYR A 112 -8.77 -16.38 -27.46
N LEU A 113 -9.56 -16.22 -28.54
CA LEU A 113 -10.93 -15.67 -28.47
C LEU A 113 -11.98 -16.59 -27.84
N GLU A 114 -11.63 -17.84 -27.53
CA GLU A 114 -12.56 -18.80 -26.92
C GLU A 114 -12.51 -18.84 -25.38
N GLY A 115 -11.72 -17.97 -24.75
CA GLY A 115 -11.60 -17.89 -23.29
C GLY A 115 -12.75 -17.17 -22.58
N ILE A 116 -12.96 -17.44 -21.30
CA ILE A 116 -13.96 -16.74 -20.45
C ILE A 116 -13.62 -15.26 -20.22
N PHE A 117 -12.37 -14.85 -20.45
CA PHE A 117 -11.88 -13.49 -20.25
C PHE A 117 -11.88 -12.68 -21.56
N GLN A 118 -12.98 -12.76 -22.33
CA GLN A 118 -13.16 -11.92 -23.49
C GLN A 118 -13.94 -10.64 -23.14
N PRO A 119 -13.59 -9.50 -23.76
CA PRO A 119 -14.37 -8.28 -23.59
C PRO A 119 -15.82 -8.46 -24.08
N PRO A 120 -16.80 -7.78 -23.47
CA PRO A 120 -18.19 -7.83 -23.91
C PRO A 120 -18.33 -7.40 -25.38
N LYS A 121 -18.87 -8.30 -26.22
CA LYS A 121 -19.06 -8.03 -27.66
C LYS A 121 -20.25 -7.10 -27.95
N HIS A 122 -21.12 -6.88 -26.97
CA HIS A 122 -22.32 -6.06 -27.10
C HIS A 122 -22.41 -5.04 -25.97
N ALA A 123 -22.73 -3.79 -26.32
CA ALA A 123 -23.06 -2.70 -25.40
C ALA A 123 -24.58 -2.54 -25.24
#